data_AF-A0A8T3BJT3-F1
#
_entry.id   AF-A0A8T3BJT3-F1
#
_cell.length_a   1.000
_cell.length_b   1.000
_cell.length_c   1.000
_cell.angle_alpha   90.00
_cell.angle_beta   90.00
_cell.angle_gamma   90.00
#
_symmetry.space_group_name_H-M   'P 1'
#
loop_
_entity.id
_entity.type
_entity.pdbx_description
1 polymer ?
#
loop_
_entity_poly.entity_id
_entity_poly.type
_entity_poly.pdbx_seq_one_letter_code
_entity_poly.pdbx_strand_id
1 'polypeptide(L)'
;MLGLVSDAISEKFDSLRKGRSEVIKKNHTLILGWSDKLGSLLNQLAIANENLGGVVIVMVERDKEEMKLDIAKMEFDFRGTSVICRSGSPLILADLKKVSISKAHAIIVLAEDGNADLVIVR
;
A
#
# COMPACT_ATOMS: atom_id res chain seq x y z
N MET A 1 6.20 -17.79 35.20
CA MET A 1 5.39 -16.83 34.42
C MET A 1 6.30 -15.76 33.76
N LEU A 2 7.17 -16.16 32.82
CA LEU A 2 8.05 -15.24 32.06
C LEU A 2 7.79 -15.31 30.54
N GLY A 3 6.81 -16.10 30.08
CA GLY A 3 6.50 -16.29 28.66
C GLY A 3 5.61 -15.21 28.04
N LEU A 4 4.64 -14.68 28.78
CA LEU A 4 3.64 -13.73 28.25
C LEU A 4 4.24 -12.39 27.79
N VAL A 5 5.33 -11.93 28.41
CA VAL A 5 5.98 -10.66 28.03
C VAL A 5 6.80 -10.81 26.75
N SER A 6 7.38 -12.00 26.53
CA SER A 6 8.18 -12.28 25.32
C SER A 6 7.30 -12.41 24.09
N ASP A 7 6.13 -13.05 24.23
CA ASP A 7 5.20 -13.23 23.11
C ASP A 7 4.62 -11.89 22.64
N ALA A 8 4.22 -11.02 23.57
CA ALA A 8 3.69 -9.69 23.24
C ALA A 8 4.73 -8.78 22.56
N ILE A 9 6.00 -8.88 22.92
CA ILE A 9 7.09 -8.14 22.26
C ILE A 9 7.37 -8.74 20.88
N SER A 10 7.42 -10.06 20.76
CA SER A 10 7.65 -10.76 19.49
C SER A 10 6.54 -10.46 18.49
N GLU A 11 5.28 -10.48 18.93
CA GLU A 11 4.10 -10.16 18.12
C GLU A 11 4.10 -8.69 17.68
N LYS A 12 4.53 -7.77 18.56
CA LYS A 12 4.68 -6.36 18.21
C LYS A 12 5.84 -6.13 17.26
N PHE A 13 6.94 -6.85 17.40
CA PHE A 13 8.08 -6.81 16.47
C PHE A 13 7.68 -7.33 15.08
N ASP A 14 6.92 -8.42 15.04
CA ASP A 14 6.40 -9.01 13.81
C ASP A 14 5.35 -8.09 13.14
N SER A 15 4.56 -7.37 13.95
CA SER A 15 3.64 -6.33 13.47
C SER A 15 4.37 -5.14 12.81
N LEU A 16 5.51 -4.73 13.37
CA LEU A 16 6.37 -3.68 12.79
C LEU A 16 7.02 -4.16 11.50
N ARG A 17 7.51 -5.41 11.48
CA ARG A 17 8.08 -6.05 10.29
C ARG A 17 7.06 -6.08 9.13
N LYS A 18 5.83 -6.50 9.42
CA LYS A 18 4.69 -6.52 8.48
C LYS A 18 4.18 -5.12 8.10
N GLY A 19 4.73 -4.06 8.70
CA GLY A 19 4.36 -2.68 8.39
C GLY A 19 2.98 -2.27 8.90
N ARG A 20 2.48 -2.86 9.98
CA ARG A 20 1.15 -2.56 10.53
C ARG A 20 1.03 -1.20 11.23
N SER A 21 2.09 -0.38 11.24
CA SER A 21 2.09 0.97 11.78
C SER A 21 1.29 1.94 10.90
N GLU A 22 0.59 2.87 11.55
CA GLU A 22 -0.21 3.89 10.89
C GLU A 22 0.64 4.76 9.96
N VAL A 23 0.15 5.01 8.75
CA VAL A 23 0.80 5.89 7.79
C VAL A 23 0.46 7.35 8.14
N ILE A 24 1.49 8.14 8.45
CA ILE A 24 1.34 9.54 8.88
C ILE A 24 1.27 10.52 7.68
N LYS A 25 1.36 10.04 6.43
CA LYS A 25 1.41 10.92 5.25
C LYS A 25 0.03 11.41 4.81
N LYS A 26 -0.13 12.74 4.75
CA LYS A 26 -1.31 13.43 4.20
C LYS A 26 -1.19 13.54 2.67
N ASN A 27 -2.33 13.56 1.97
CA ASN A 27 -2.42 13.68 0.49
C ASN A 27 -1.70 12.56 -0.29
N HIS A 28 -1.90 11.31 0.11
CA HIS A 28 -1.41 10.15 -0.63
C HIS A 28 -2.53 9.59 -1.53
N THR A 29 -2.14 8.86 -2.58
CA THR A 29 -3.05 8.01 -3.35
C THR A 29 -3.00 6.60 -2.76
N LEU A 30 -4.16 6.05 -2.40
CA LEU A 30 -4.29 4.69 -1.91
C LEU A 30 -4.74 3.77 -3.04
N ILE A 31 -4.01 2.70 -3.30
CA ILE A 31 -4.37 1.63 -4.21
C ILE A 31 -4.74 0.40 -3.39
N LEU A 32 -5.95 -0.12 -3.63
CA LEU A 32 -6.48 -1.34 -3.03
C LEU A 32 -6.55 -2.41 -4.10
N GLY A 33 -5.73 -3.45 -3.99
CA GLY A 33 -5.67 -4.54 -4.98
C GLY A 33 -4.35 -4.64 -5.72
N TRP A 34 -4.13 -5.80 -6.35
CA TRP A 34 -2.93 -6.13 -7.11
C TRP A 34 -3.34 -6.89 -8.38
N SER A 35 -2.90 -6.41 -9.53
CA SER A 35 -3.06 -7.10 -10.82
C SER A 35 -1.97 -6.65 -11.78
N ASP A 36 -1.94 -7.21 -12.99
CA ASP A 36 -0.97 -6.89 -14.04
C ASP A 36 -1.02 -5.41 -14.46
N LYS A 37 -2.12 -4.71 -14.17
CA LYS A 37 -2.29 -3.28 -14.43
C LYS A 37 -1.54 -2.38 -13.45
N LEU A 38 -1.13 -2.89 -12.28
CA LEU A 38 -0.53 -2.09 -11.21
C LEU A 38 0.74 -1.36 -11.68
N GLY A 39 1.63 -2.03 -12.41
CA GLY A 39 2.87 -1.41 -12.91
C GLY A 39 2.58 -0.22 -13.83
N SER A 40 1.63 -0.37 -14.76
CA SER A 40 1.23 0.71 -15.67
C SER A 40 0.60 1.89 -14.92
N LEU A 41 -0.23 1.61 -13.91
CA LEU A 41 -0.84 2.62 -13.06
C LEU A 41 0.20 3.40 -12.25
N LEU A 42 1.15 2.69 -11.64
CA LEU A 42 2.25 3.32 -10.88
C LEU A 42 3.11 4.22 -11.77
N ASN A 43 3.38 3.82 -13.02
CA ASN A 43 4.10 4.66 -13.98
C ASN A 43 3.32 5.94 -14.33
N GLN A 44 2.01 5.84 -14.58
CA GLN A 44 1.19 7.03 -14.84
C GLN A 44 1.10 7.97 -13.63
N LEU A 45 0.99 7.41 -12.43
CA LEU A 45 1.04 8.20 -11.18
C LEU A 45 2.40 8.86 -11.00
N ALA A 46 3.50 8.18 -11.33
CA ALA A 46 4.84 8.75 -11.30
C ALA A 46 4.98 9.95 -12.24
N ILE A 47 4.50 9.83 -13.48
CA ILE A 47 4.46 10.93 -14.45
C ILE A 47 3.60 12.10 -13.92
N ALA A 48 2.41 11.82 -13.39
CA ALA A 48 1.53 12.84 -12.85
C ALA A 48 2.14 13.60 -11.65
N ASN A 49 2.98 12.91 -10.86
CA ASN A 49 3.62 13.46 -9.68
C ASN A 49 5.00 14.06 -9.95
N GLU A 50 5.53 14.02 -11.18
CA GLU A 50 6.91 14.41 -11.50
C GLU A 50 7.29 15.81 -10.99
N ASN A 51 6.34 16.75 -11.00
CA ASN A 51 6.60 18.14 -10.59
C ASN A 51 6.69 18.34 -9.06
N LEU A 52 5.89 17.62 -8.28
CA LEU A 52 5.72 17.87 -6.84
C LEU A 52 6.17 16.69 -5.96
N GLY A 53 6.51 15.57 -6.59
CA GLY A 53 6.58 14.27 -5.94
C GLY A 53 5.20 13.79 -5.49
N GLY A 54 5.15 12.56 -4.98
CA GLY A 54 3.90 11.96 -4.55
C GLY A 54 4.10 10.77 -3.65
N VAL A 55 3.02 10.32 -3.03
CA VAL A 55 3.03 9.13 -2.19
C VAL A 55 1.91 8.23 -2.66
N VAL A 56 2.28 7.01 -3.04
CA VAL A 56 1.33 5.97 -3.39
C VAL A 56 1.43 4.86 -2.35
N ILE A 57 0.32 4.52 -1.72
CA ILE A 57 0.24 3.39 -0.79
C ILE A 57 -0.47 2.27 -1.53
N VAL A 58 0.15 1.08 -1.58
CA VAL A 58 -0.47 -0.13 -2.12
C VAL A 58 -0.81 -1.04 -0.95
N MET A 59 -2.09 -1.36 -0.77
CA MET A 59 -2.57 -2.27 0.27
C MET A 59 -3.21 -3.52 -0.34
N VAL A 60 -2.68 -4.69 0.02
CA VAL A 60 -3.21 -6.00 -0.39
C VAL A 60 -2.92 -7.07 0.66
N GLU A 61 -3.65 -8.18 0.59
CA GLU A 61 -3.45 -9.36 1.44
C GLU A 61 -2.27 -10.23 0.95
N ARG A 62 -1.10 -9.62 0.77
CA ARG A 62 0.17 -10.29 0.37
C ARG A 62 1.30 -9.95 1.32
N ASP A 63 2.40 -10.71 1.26
CA ASP A 63 3.60 -10.39 2.02
C ASP A 63 4.23 -9.07 1.54
N LYS A 64 4.66 -8.26 2.51
CA LYS A 64 5.16 -6.91 2.24
C LYS A 64 6.53 -6.90 1.56
N GLU A 65 7.40 -7.83 1.89
CA GLU A 65 8.74 -7.88 1.32
C GLU A 65 8.69 -8.43 -0.12
N GLU A 66 7.81 -9.39 -0.40
CA GLU A 66 7.52 -9.83 -1.77
C GLU A 66 7.01 -8.68 -2.64
N MET A 67 6.00 -7.93 -2.17
CA MET A 67 5.49 -6.77 -2.90
C MET A 67 6.57 -5.74 -3.22
N LYS A 68 7.43 -5.43 -2.24
CA LYS A 68 8.53 -4.48 -2.47
C LYS A 68 9.49 -4.98 -3.53
N LEU A 69 9.81 -6.26 -3.50
CA LEU A 69 10.71 -6.89 -4.46
C LEU A 69 10.11 -6.88 -5.88
N ASP A 70 8.80 -7.12 -6.00
CA ASP A 70 8.07 -7.02 -7.26
C ASP A 70 8.05 -5.58 -7.80
N ILE A 71 7.78 -4.59 -6.95
CA ILE A 71 7.81 -3.17 -7.34
C ILE A 71 9.23 -2.72 -7.71
N ALA A 72 10.25 -3.21 -7.01
CA ALA A 72 11.64 -2.88 -7.31
C ALA A 72 12.14 -3.43 -8.66
N LYS A 73 11.48 -4.47 -9.20
CA LYS A 73 11.76 -5.02 -10.53
C LYS A 73 11.11 -4.22 -11.66
N MET A 74 10.25 -3.25 -11.36
CA MET A 74 9.57 -2.47 -12.40
C MET A 74 10.57 -1.56 -13.13
N GLU A 75 10.61 -1.67 -14.46
CA GLU A 75 11.57 -0.96 -15.31
C GLU A 75 11.08 0.45 -15.71
N PHE A 76 10.76 1.29 -14.72
CA PHE A 76 10.45 2.71 -14.95
C PHE A 76 10.90 3.59 -13.77
N ASP A 77 11.05 4.89 -14.04
CA ASP A 77 11.40 5.89 -13.02
C ASP A 77 10.15 6.34 -12.25
N PHE A 78 10.23 6.30 -10.92
CA PHE A 78 9.18 6.79 -10.04
C PHE A 78 9.10 8.33 -9.96
N ARG A 79 10.05 9.07 -10.54
CA ARG A 79 9.99 10.54 -10.72
C ARG A 79 9.64 11.27 -9.42
N GLY A 80 10.31 10.91 -8.33
CA GLY A 80 10.05 11.48 -6.99
C GLY A 80 8.81 10.92 -6.27
N THR A 81 8.08 9.99 -6.87
CA THR A 81 6.97 9.27 -6.21
C THR A 81 7.50 8.19 -5.27
N SER A 82 7.09 8.25 -4.01
CA SER A 82 7.38 7.20 -3.03
C SER A 82 6.26 6.16 -3.00
N VAL A 83 6.59 4.89 -3.25
CA VAL A 83 5.64 3.79 -3.13
C VAL A 83 5.80 3.07 -1.79
N ILE A 84 4.69 2.89 -1.07
CA ILE A 84 4.65 2.26 0.25
C ILE A 84 3.74 1.03 0.19
N CYS A 85 4.32 -0.17 0.39
CA CYS A 85 3.54 -1.40 0.47
C CYS A 85 3.02 -1.65 1.89
N ARG A 86 1.78 -2.12 1.99
CA ARG A 86 1.12 -2.52 3.24
C ARG A 86 0.34 -3.82 3.05
N SER A 87 0.53 -4.74 4.00
CA SER A 87 -0.25 -5.97 4.04
C SER A 87 -1.52 -5.74 4.86
N GLY A 88 -2.68 -6.05 4.29
CA GLY A 88 -3.98 -5.87 4.95
C GLY A 88 -5.16 -6.01 4.01
N SER A 89 -6.35 -6.18 4.60
CA SER A 89 -7.60 -6.37 3.86
C SER A 89 -8.33 -5.05 3.63
N PRO A 90 -8.79 -4.73 2.39
CA PRO A 90 -9.64 -3.58 2.16
C PRO A 90 -11.04 -3.73 2.77
N LEU A 91 -11.42 -4.96 3.17
CA LEU A 91 -12.70 -5.24 3.82
C LEU A 91 -12.67 -5.00 5.34
N ILE A 92 -11.47 -4.89 5.93
CA ILE A 92 -11.29 -4.71 7.36
C ILE A 92 -11.01 -3.24 7.67
N LEU A 93 -11.95 -2.58 8.36
CA LEU A 93 -11.83 -1.17 8.75
C LEU A 93 -10.55 -0.86 9.53
N ALA A 94 -10.09 -1.81 10.36
CA ALA A 94 -8.85 -1.63 11.13
C ALA A 94 -7.60 -1.56 10.24
N ASP A 95 -7.58 -2.27 9.10
CA ASP A 95 -6.49 -2.21 8.14
C ASP A 95 -6.54 -0.94 7.31
N LEU A 96 -7.74 -0.54 6.88
CA LEU A 96 -7.98 0.75 6.22
C LEU A 96 -7.52 1.95 7.07
N LYS A 97 -7.71 1.89 8.39
CA LYS A 97 -7.21 2.92 9.32
C LYS A 97 -5.67 2.99 9.32
N LYS A 98 -4.96 1.86 9.21
CA LYS A 98 -3.48 1.84 9.17
C LYS A 98 -2.93 2.56 7.94
N VAL A 99 -3.64 2.53 6.82
CA VAL A 99 -3.26 3.25 5.61
C VAL A 99 -3.80 4.68 5.55
N SER A 100 -4.38 5.20 6.65
CA SER A 100 -4.94 6.55 6.70
C SER A 100 -5.97 6.82 5.60
N ILE A 101 -6.87 5.86 5.31
CA ILE A 101 -7.84 5.97 4.21
C ILE A 101 -8.63 7.29 4.20
N SER A 102 -8.99 7.82 5.38
CA SER A 102 -9.76 9.07 5.51
C SER A 102 -8.98 10.34 5.16
N LYS A 103 -7.66 10.23 4.99
CA LYS A 103 -6.75 11.32 4.62
C LYS A 103 -6.15 11.12 3.21
N ALA A 104 -6.55 10.04 2.53
CA ALA A 104 -6.15 9.79 1.16
C ALA A 104 -6.76 10.87 0.26
N HIS A 105 -5.98 11.39 -0.68
CA HIS A 105 -6.47 12.32 -1.70
C HIS A 105 -7.30 11.60 -2.76
N ALA A 106 -6.96 10.33 -3.03
CA ALA A 106 -7.68 9.48 -3.94
C ALA A 106 -7.56 8.02 -3.48
N ILE A 107 -8.61 7.23 -3.72
CA ILE A 107 -8.63 5.79 -3.48
C ILE A 107 -8.95 5.11 -4.81
N ILE A 108 -8.05 4.23 -5.25
CA ILE A 108 -8.16 3.46 -6.48
C ILE A 108 -8.38 2.00 -6.09
N VAL A 109 -9.53 1.44 -6.46
CA VAL A 109 -9.78 0.01 -6.31
C VAL A 109 -9.36 -0.68 -7.60
N LEU A 110 -8.29 -1.46 -7.51
CA LEU A 110 -7.74 -2.21 -8.62
C LEU A 110 -8.34 -3.62 -8.63
N ALA A 111 -9.14 -3.89 -9.65
CA ALA A 111 -9.69 -5.20 -9.90
C ALA A 111 -8.61 -6.28 -10.02
N GLU A 112 -8.90 -7.45 -9.44
CA GLU A 112 -8.17 -8.69 -9.71
C GLU A 112 -8.45 -9.16 -11.14
N ASP A 113 -7.51 -9.93 -11.69
CA ASP A 113 -7.59 -10.41 -13.07
C ASP A 113 -8.81 -11.33 -13.23
N GLY A 114 -9.80 -10.87 -14.02
CA GLY A 114 -11.06 -11.57 -14.26
C GLY A 114 -12.32 -10.74 -14.02
N ASN A 115 -12.24 -9.59 -13.33
CA ASN A 115 -13.42 -8.77 -13.03
C ASN A 115 -13.12 -7.27 -13.15
N ALA A 116 -13.00 -6.77 -14.40
CA ALA A 116 -12.43 -5.46 -14.69
C ALA A 116 -13.40 -4.28 -14.49
N ASP A 117 -13.68 -3.90 -13.25
CA ASP A 117 -14.27 -2.59 -12.93
C ASP A 117 -13.28 -1.75 -12.11
N LEU A 118 -12.70 -0.73 -12.74
CA LEU A 118 -11.83 0.25 -12.08
C LEU A 118 -12.73 1.33 -11.48
N VAL A 119 -13.04 1.21 -10.18
CA VAL A 119 -13.87 2.19 -9.48
C VAL A 119 -12.96 3.20 -8.78
N ILE A 120 -13.05 4.46 -9.23
CA ILE A 120 -12.43 5.60 -8.54
C ILE A 120 -13.47 6.15 -7.55
N VAL A 121 -13.19 6.06 -6.26
CA VAL A 121 -14.03 6.65 -5.21
C VAL A 121 -13.44 8.02 -4.88
N ARG A 122 -14.27 9.06 -5.00
CA ARG A 122 -13.87 10.47 -4.86
C ARG A 122 -14.22 11.04 -3.50
#